data_AF-A0AA50XM79-F1
#
_entry.id   AF-A0AA50XM79-F1
#
_cell.length_a   1.000
_cell.length_b   1.000
_cell.length_c   1.000
_cell.angle_alpha   90.00
_cell.angle_beta   90.00
_cell.angle_gamma   90.00
#
_symmetry.space_group_name_H-M   'P 1'
#
loop_
_entity.id
_entity.type
_entity.pdbx_description
1 polymer ?
#
loop_
_entity_poly.entity_id
_entity_poly.type
_entity_poly.pdbx_seq_one_letter_code
_entity_poly.pdbx_strand_id
1 'polypeptide(L)' 'EHKLVLVGLDNAGKTTILYQLLLGEAVHTRPTIGSNVEEVVWKNLRFVMWDLGGQQSLRSAWNTYYTN' A
#
# COMPACT_ATOMS: atom_id res chain seq x y z
N GLU A 1 10.23 14.19 -1.74
CA GLU A 1 9.05 13.37 -1.39
C GLU A 1 8.96 12.24 -2.39
N HIS A 2 8.76 11.01 -1.93
CA HIS A 2 8.83 9.82 -2.78
C HIS A 2 7.49 9.09 -2.75
N LYS A 3 6.85 8.97 -3.92
CA LYS A 3 5.63 8.17 -4.08
C LYS A 3 6.01 6.71 -4.28
N LEU A 4 5.42 5.81 -3.47
CA LEU A 4 5.44 4.37 -3.73
C LEU A 4 4.03 3.84 -3.91
N VAL A 5 3.86 2.89 -4.82
CA VAL A 5 2.60 2.20 -5.03
C VAL A 5 2.83 0.72 -4.74
N LEU A 6 2.13 0.19 -3.75
CA LEU A 6 2.13 -1.23 -3.40
C LEU A 6 1.06 -1.95 -4.24
N VAL A 7 1.54 -2.77 -5.17
CA VAL A 7 0.70 -3.62 -6.03
C VAL A 7 1.00 -5.10 -5.79
N GLY A 8 0.05 -5.94 -6.14
CA GLY A 8 0.15 -7.39 -5.94
C GLY A 8 -1.22 -8.01 -5.70
N LEU A 9 -1.29 -9.35 -5.80
CA LEU A 9 -2.54 -10.10 -5.63
C LEU A 9 -3.18 -9.82 -4.26
N ASP A 10 -4.48 -10.08 -4.16
CA ASP A 10 -5.16 -10.12 -2.87
C ASP A 10 -4.49 -11.18 -1.97
N ASN A 11 -4.47 -10.91 -0.66
CA ASN A 11 -3.79 -11.73 0.34
C ASN A 11 -2.25 -11.83 0.22
N ALA A 12 -1.60 -11.04 -0.64
CA ALA A 12 -0.14 -11.03 -0.77
C ALA A 12 0.61 -10.34 0.41
N GLY A 13 -0.09 -9.77 1.39
CA GLY A 13 0.51 -9.13 2.57
C GLY A 13 0.88 -7.64 2.42
N LYS A 14 0.38 -6.96 1.38
CA LYS A 14 0.70 -5.54 1.08
C LYS A 14 0.35 -4.58 2.23
N THR A 15 -0.86 -4.69 2.76
CA THR A 15 -1.31 -3.88 3.89
C THR A 15 -0.55 -4.22 5.17
N THR A 16 -0.19 -5.49 5.34
CA THR A 16 0.61 -5.94 6.49
C THR A 16 2.01 -5.35 6.46
N ILE A 17 2.68 -5.33 5.31
CA ILE A 17 4.01 -4.69 5.21
C ILE A 17 3.92 -3.16 5.35
N LEU A 18 2.85 -2.54 4.83
CA LEU A 18 2.61 -1.10 5.03
C LEU A 18 2.55 -0.76 6.52
N TYR A 19 1.73 -1.48 7.29
CA TYR A 19 1.58 -1.22 8.72
C TYR A 19 2.78 -1.66 9.55
N GLN A 20 3.50 -2.70 9.14
CA GLN A 20 4.79 -3.04 9.76
C GLN A 20 5.79 -1.89 9.61
N LEU A 21 5.81 -1.19 8.48
CA LEU A 21 6.68 -0.03 8.24
C LEU A 21 6.20 1.23 8.97
N LEU A 22 4.88 1.42 9.09
CA LEU A 22 4.27 2.58 9.72
C LEU A 22 4.26 2.51 11.26
N LEU A 23 3.86 1.36 11.80
CA LEU A 23 3.58 1.15 13.23
C LEU A 23 4.65 0.32 13.93
N GLY A 24 5.51 -0.36 13.18
CA GLY A 24 6.52 -1.27 13.73
C GLY A 24 5.98 -2.67 14.10
N GLU A 25 4.69 -2.95 13.86
CA GLU A 25 4.08 -4.24 14.15
C GLU A 25 3.13 -4.72 13.04
N ALA A 26 3.00 -6.04 12.92
CA ALA A 26 2.11 -6.68 11.99
C ALA A 26 0.70 -6.77 12.60
N VAL A 27 -0.17 -5.86 12.19
CA VAL A 27 -1.57 -5.86 12.62
C VAL A 27 -2.40 -6.86 11.80
N HIS A 28 -3.46 -7.40 12.40
CA HIS A 28 -4.41 -8.23 11.67
C HIS A 28 -5.20 -7.36 10.67
N THR A 29 -4.96 -7.55 9.38
CA THR A 29 -5.59 -6.78 8.31
C THR A 29 -6.82 -7.49 7.74
N ARG A 30 -7.69 -6.72 7.09
CA ARG A 30 -8.79 -7.24 6.27
C ARG A 30 -8.47 -6.98 4.80
N PRO A 31 -9.10 -7.69 3.84
CA PRO A 31 -8.90 -7.41 2.43
C PRO A 31 -9.14 -5.93 2.12
N THR A 32 -8.14 -5.26 1.55
CA THR A 32 -8.25 -3.85 1.15
C THR A 32 -9.27 -3.71 0.02
N ILE A 33 -10.24 -2.82 0.19
CA ILE A 33 -11.18 -2.43 -0.85
C ILE A 33 -10.78 -1.04 -1.32
N GLY A 34 -10.54 -0.88 -2.62
CA GLY A 34 -10.06 0.39 -3.18
C GLY A 34 -8.57 0.62 -2.90
N SER A 35 -8.24 1.72 -2.24
CA SER A 35 -6.86 2.14 -1.95
C SER A 35 -6.73 2.75 -0.55
N ASN A 36 -5.60 2.51 0.12
CA ASN A 36 -5.17 3.28 1.29
C ASN A 36 -3.95 4.15 0.97
N VAL A 37 -3.78 5.27 1.65
CA VAL A 37 -2.59 6.13 1.53
C VAL A 37 -2.05 6.45 2.92
N GLU A 38 -0.75 6.23 3.11
CA GLU A 38 -0.06 6.52 4.36
C GLU A 38 1.26 7.23 4.09
N GLU A 39 1.63 8.11 5.01
CA GLU A 39 2.96 8.71 5.03
C GLU A 39 3.88 7.91 5.95
N VAL A 40 4.92 7.31 5.39
CA VAL A 40 5.89 6.48 6.12
C VAL A 40 7.24 7.17 6.13
N VAL A 41 7.80 7.35 7.33
CA VAL A 41 9.16 7.83 7.51
C VAL A 41 10.06 6.65 7.88
N TRP A 42 10.98 6.31 6.99
CA TRP A 42 11.99 5.30 7.23
C TRP A 42 13.37 5.95 7.24
N LYS A 43 14.00 5.99 8.43
CA LYS A 43 15.24 6.75 8.66
C LYS A 43 15.04 8.22 8.31
N ASN A 44 15.78 8.74 7.31
CA ASN A 44 15.70 10.11 6.81
C ASN A 44 14.89 10.23 5.50
N LEU A 45 14.22 9.16 5.05
CA LEU A 45 13.39 9.16 3.86
C LEU A 45 11.91 9.20 4.22
N ARG A 46 11.16 10.05 3.52
CA ARG A 46 9.71 10.19 3.64
C ARG A 46 9.05 9.67 2.38
N PHE A 47 8.13 8.73 2.56
CA PHE A 47 7.38 8.07 1.50
C PHE A 47 5.89 8.35 1.64
N VAL A 48 5.22 8.64 0.52
CA VAL A 48 3.77 8.58 0.43
C VAL A 48 3.43 7.26 -0.25
N MET A 49 2.94 6.30 0.53
CA MET A 49 2.71 4.93 0.10
C MET A 49 1.22 4.70 -0.18
N TRP A 50 0.92 4.26 -1.41
CA TRP A 50 -0.42 3.90 -1.85
C TRP A 50 -0.57 2.37 -1.86
N ASP A 51 -1.38 1.80 -0.96
CA ASP A 51 -1.72 0.36 -0.94
C ASP A 51 -2.99 0.11 -1.75
N LEU A 52 -2.88 -0.67 -2.83
CA LEU A 52 -4.00 -0.93 -3.74
C LEU A 52 -4.63 -2.31 -3.49
N GLY A 53 -5.95 -2.37 -3.57
CA GLY A 53 -6.71 -3.62 -3.54
C GLY A 53 -6.22 -4.61 -4.61
N GLY A 54 -6.00 -5.86 -4.20
CA GLY A 54 -5.43 -6.91 -5.03
C GLY A 54 -6.45 -7.79 -5.77
N GLN A 55 -7.73 -7.64 -5.43
CA GLN A 55 -8.84 -8.41 -5.97
C GLN A 55 -8.92 -8.19 -7.48
N GLN A 56 -9.22 -9.24 -8.24
CA GLN A 56 -9.24 -9.19 -9.70
C GLN A 56 -10.06 -8.03 -10.28
N SER A 57 -11.20 -7.72 -9.66
CA SER A 57 -12.10 -6.62 -10.07
C SER A 57 -11.50 -5.22 -9.90
N LEU A 58 -10.49 -5.05 -9.04
CA LEU A 58 -9.86 -3.76 -8.76
C LEU A 58 -8.57 -3.51 -9.55
N ARG A 59 -7.98 -4.54 -10.18
CA ARG A 59 -6.68 -4.43 -10.86
C ARG A 59 -6.70 -3.50 -12.08
N SER A 60 -7.85 -3.34 -12.72
CA SER A 60 -8.01 -2.39 -13.84
C SER A 60 -7.78 -0.95 -13.42
N ALA A 61 -7.95 -0.61 -12.14
CA ALA A 61 -7.76 0.73 -11.60
C ALA A 61 -6.30 1.06 -11.21
N TRP A 62 -5.39 0.07 -11.17
CA TRP A 62 -4.02 0.29 -10.69
C TRP A 62 -3.27 1.35 -11.51
N ASN A 63 -3.50 1.38 -12.82
CA ASN A 63 -2.84 2.32 -13.73
C ASN A 63 -3.10 3.80 -13.39
N THR A 64 -4.23 4.11 -12.74
CA THR A 64 -4.58 5.48 -12.31
C THR A 64 -3.63 6.02 -11.24
N TYR A 65 -2.85 5.15 -10.58
CA TYR A 65 -1.92 5.53 -9.52
C TYR A 65 -0.46 5.64 -9.97
N TYR A 66 -0.12 5.25 -11.21
CA TYR A 66 1.27 5.20 -11.68
C TYR A 66 1.82 6.55 -12.10
N THR A 67 0.96 7.50 -12.48
CA THR A 67 1.38 8.87 -12.78
C THR A 67 1.81 9.57 -11.50
N ASN A 68 2.92 10.31 -11.55
CA ASN A 68 3.40 11.13 -10.44
C ASN A 68 2.60 12.43 -10.33
#